data_AF-A0A661ZZ12-F1
#
_entry.id   AF-A0A661ZZ12-F1
#
_cell.length_a   1.000
_cell.length_b   1.000
_cell.length_c   1.000
_cell.angle_alpha   90.00
_cell.angle_beta   90.00
_cell.angle_gamma   90.00
#
_symmetry.space_group_name_H-M   'P 1'
#
loop_
_entity.id
_entity.type
_entity.pdbx_description
1 polymer ?
#
loop_
_entity_poly.entity_id
_entity_poly.type
_entity_poly.pdbx_seq_one_letter_code
_entity_poly.pdbx_strand_id
1 'polypeptide(L)' 'MFVGCKSGQEKEGSGGRISDVEGNSYMTVQIGDQLWMAENLKTNTFSDGTPIQKVEEYEEWANLTLPAYCWYN' A
#
# COMPACT_ATOMS: atom_id res chain seq x y z
N MET A 1 27.93 -15.10 -7.20
CA MET A 1 27.98 -14.12 -6.09
C MET A 1 26.55 -13.65 -5.87
N PHE A 2 25.83 -14.29 -4.94
CA PHE A 2 24.45 -13.94 -4.64
C PHE A 2 24.46 -12.99 -3.44
N VAL A 3 24.14 -11.72 -3.68
CA VAL A 3 23.96 -10.74 -2.61
C VAL A 3 22.60 -11.03 -1.97
N GLY A 4 22.61 -11.83 -0.90
CA GLY A 4 21.43 -12.03 -0.08
C GLY A 4 21.10 -10.75 0.66
N CYS A 5 19.87 -10.25 0.51
CA CYS A 5 19.31 -9.22 1.38
C CYS A 5 19.31 -9.72 2.82
N LYS A 6 20.31 -9.30 3.60
CA LYS A 6 20.27 -9.42 5.06
C LYS A 6 19.34 -8.32 5.59
N SER A 7 18.10 -8.67 5.88
CA SER A 7 17.29 -7.89 6.83
C SER A 7 17.70 -8.30 8.25
N GLY A 8 18.73 -7.66 8.78
CA GLY A 8 19.04 -7.69 10.20
C GLY A 8 18.19 -6.65 10.92
N GLN A 9 17.29 -7.12 11.81
CA GLN A 9 17.09 -6.64 13.18
C GLN A 9 15.80 -7.25 13.75
N GLU A 10 15.97 -8.26 14.60
CA GLU A 10 14.95 -8.67 15.57
C GLU A 10 14.95 -7.63 16.70
N LYS A 11 13.81 -6.97 16.93
CA LYS A 11 13.52 -6.27 18.19
C LYS A 11 12.04 -6.45 18.55
N GLU A 12 11.84 -7.03 19.72
CA GLU A 12 10.58 -7.18 20.42
C GLU A 12 9.83 -5.84 20.54
N GLY A 13 8.51 -5.91 20.35
CA GLY A 13 7.57 -5.08 21.13
C GLY A 13 7.28 -3.67 20.64
N SER A 14 7.04 -3.45 19.35
CA SER A 14 6.10 -2.41 18.88
C SER A 14 5.84 -2.60 17.39
N GLY A 15 4.58 -2.57 16.95
CA GLY A 15 4.19 -2.80 15.56
C GLY A 15 5.12 -2.12 14.54
N GLY A 16 5.71 -2.91 13.65
CA GLY A 16 6.59 -2.40 12.60
C GLY A 16 5.84 -1.43 11.70
N ARG A 17 6.51 -0.36 11.26
CA ARG A 17 5.96 0.52 10.23
C ARG A 17 6.37 -0.02 8.87
N ILE A 18 5.39 -0.26 8.00
CA ILE A 18 5.67 -0.51 6.58
C ILE A 18 5.48 0.80 5.84
N SER A 19 6.34 1.06 4.86
CA SER A 19 6.17 2.20 3.96
C SER A 19 5.85 1.69 2.57
N ASP A 20 4.89 2.33 1.91
CA ASP A 20 4.55 2.07 0.50
C ASP A 20 5.48 2.86 -0.45
N VAL A 21 5.37 2.60 -1.77
CA VAL A 21 6.13 3.27 -2.84
C VAL A 21 5.99 4.79 -2.84
N GLU A 22 4.84 5.29 -2.36
CA GLU A 22 4.55 6.73 -2.24
C GLU A 22 5.05 7.34 -0.91
N GLY A 23 5.69 6.54 -0.04
CA GLY A 23 6.18 6.99 1.27
C GLY A 23 5.11 7.00 2.37
N ASN A 24 3.88 6.54 2.08
CA ASN A 24 2.84 6.37 3.08
C ASN A 24 3.28 5.32 4.11
N SER A 25 3.27 5.66 5.39
CA SER A 25 3.67 4.75 6.47
C SER A 25 2.46 4.21 7.21
N TYR A 26 2.39 2.89 7.33
CA TYR A 26 1.28 2.18 7.98
C TYR A 26 1.78 1.41 9.18
N MET A 27 1.02 1.48 10.26
CA MET A 27 1.27 0.63 11.43
C MET A 27 0.90 -0.82 11.11
N THR A 28 1.67 -1.77 11.64
CA THR A 28 1.32 -3.18 11.60
C THR A 28 0.89 -3.69 12.97
N VAL A 29 -0.01 -4.65 12.98
CA VAL A 29 -0.49 -5.36 14.16
C VAL A 29 -0.31 -6.86 13.94
N GLN A 30 0.22 -7.56 14.93
CA GLN A 30 0.32 -9.01 14.88
C GLN A 30 -0.99 -9.63 15.38
N ILE A 31 -1.62 -10.47 14.57
CA ILE A 31 -2.83 -11.20 14.92
C ILE A 31 -2.55 -12.69 14.70
N GLY A 32 -2.40 -13.43 15.79
CA GLY A 32 -1.89 -14.81 15.77
C GLY A 32 -0.44 -14.85 15.26
N ASP A 33 -0.20 -15.67 14.24
CA ASP A 33 1.11 -15.82 13.60
C ASP A 33 1.31 -14.90 12.37
N GLN A 34 0.31 -14.08 12.04
CA GLN A 34 0.33 -13.20 10.87
C GLN A 34 0.47 -11.74 11.27
N LEU A 35 1.20 -10.98 10.46
CA LEU A 35 1.34 -9.54 10.58
C LEU A 35 0.37 -8.85 9.61
N TRP A 36 -0.53 -8.03 10.15
CA TRP A 36 -1.55 -7.30 9.41
C TRP A 36 -1.26 -5.80 9.42
N MET A 37 -1.73 -5.08 8.40
CA MET A 37 -1.78 -3.62 8.45
C MET A 37 -2.92 -3.19 9.39
N ALA A 38 -2.65 -2.21 10.26
CA ALA A 38 -3.64 -1.63 11.18
C ALA A 38 -4.62 -0.69 10.46
N GLU A 39 -4.25 -0.23 9.27
CA GLU A 39 -4.95 0.78 8.48
C GLU A 39 -5.08 0.33 7.03
N ASN A 40 -6.12 0.81 6.35
CA ASN A 40 -6.31 0.54 4.93
C ASN A 40 -5.19 1.16 4.09
N LEU A 41 -4.72 0.42 3.08
CA LEU A 41 -3.77 0.92 2.10
C LEU A 41 -4.40 2.09 1.32
N LYS A 42 -3.64 3.19 1.23
CA LYS A 42 -4.03 4.42 0.53
C LYS A 42 -2.97 4.75 -0.52
N THR A 43 -2.81 3.86 -1.48
CA THR A 43 -1.86 4.05 -2.58
C THR A 43 -2.59 4.53 -3.82
N ASN A 44 -2.00 5.50 -4.52
CA ASN A 44 -2.45 5.96 -5.83
C ASN A 44 -1.58 5.41 -6.95
N THR A 45 -0.73 4.42 -6.68
CA THR A 45 0.19 3.85 -7.66
C THR A 45 0.26 2.34 -7.49
N PHE A 46 0.20 1.59 -8.59
CA PHE A 46 0.43 0.15 -8.57
C PHE A 46 1.90 -0.18 -8.27
N SER A 47 2.16 -1.45 -7.94
CA SER A 47 3.53 -1.95 -7.72
C SER A 47 4.45 -1.86 -8.95
N ASP A 48 3.87 -1.69 -10.15
CA ASP A 48 4.60 -1.47 -11.41
C ASP A 48 4.87 0.03 -11.71
N GLY A 49 4.40 0.94 -10.84
CA GLY A 49 4.53 2.38 -11.01
C GLY A 49 3.40 3.03 -11.82
N THR A 50 2.41 2.26 -12.28
CA THR A 50 1.25 2.81 -13.00
C THR A 50 0.36 3.60 -12.03
N PRO A 51 0.06 4.88 -12.29
CA PRO A 51 -0.81 5.67 -11.43
C PRO A 51 -2.26 5.20 -11.53
N ILE A 52 -2.96 5.19 -10.39
CA ILE A 52 -4.38 4.93 -10.24
C ILE A 52 -5.08 6.28 -10.10
N GLN A 53 -5.84 6.67 -11.12
CA GLN A 53 -6.46 8.00 -11.15
C GLN A 53 -7.67 8.05 -10.22
N LYS A 54 -7.80 9.14 -9.45
CA LYS A 54 -9.03 9.38 -8.69
C LYS A 54 -10.07 9.97 -9.64
N VAL A 55 -11.19 9.26 -9.84
CA VAL A 55 -12.28 9.70 -10.74
C VAL A 55 -13.60 9.65 -9.96
N GLU A 56 -14.28 10.80 -9.87
CA GLU A 56 -15.53 10.95 -9.12
C GLU A 56 -16.74 11.15 -10.05
N GLU A 57 -16.52 11.61 -11.28
CA GLU A 57 -17.56 11.91 -12.25
C GLU A 57 -17.90 10.69 -13.13
N TYR A 58 -19.20 10.47 -13.36
CA TYR A 58 -19.68 9.33 -14.16
C TYR A 58 -19.18 9.38 -15.61
N GLU A 59 -19.17 10.57 -16.23
CA GLU A 59 -18.76 10.72 -17.64
C GLU A 59 -17.27 10.45 -17.83
N GLU A 60 -16.44 10.80 -16.86
CA GLU A 60 -15.01 10.48 -16.86
C GLU A 60 -14.80 8.98 -16.64
N TRP A 61 -15.55 8.36 -15.73
CA TRP A 61 -15.49 6.92 -15.48
C TRP A 61 -15.89 6.10 -16.71
N ALA A 62 -16.93 6.53 -17.43
CA ALA A 62 -17.42 5.84 -18.62
C ALA A 62 -16.44 5.88 -19.81
N ASN A 63 -15.57 6.90 -19.87
CA ASN A 63 -14.59 7.08 -20.94
C ASN A 63 -13.18 6.65 -20.55
N LEU A 64 -12.96 6.20 -19.31
CA LEU A 64 -11.64 5.84 -18.83
C LEU A 64 -11.19 4.46 -19.34
N THR A 65 -10.02 4.41 -19.97
CA THR A 65 -9.34 3.15 -20.33
C THR A 65 -8.25 2.77 -19.33
N LEU A 66 -7.92 3.67 -18.40
CA LEU A 66 -6.91 3.48 -17.38
C LEU A 66 -7.56 3.07 -16.06
N PRO A 67 -6.82 2.45 -15.13
CA PRO A 67 -7.33 2.14 -13.81
C PRO A 67 -7.65 3.41 -13.01
N ALA A 68 -8.78 3.39 -12.31
CA ALA A 68 -9.20 4.48 -11.44
C ALA A 68 -9.85 3.98 -10.16
N TYR A 69 -9.91 4.86 -9.16
CA TYR A 69 -10.58 4.62 -7.89
C TYR A 69 -11.48 5.81 -7.51
N CYS A 70 -12.48 5.56 -6.66
CA CYS A 70 -13.31 6.58 -6.04
C CYS A 70 -13.50 6.25 -4.55
N TRP A 71 -13.69 7.28 -3.73
CA TRP A 71 -14.07 7.08 -2.33
C TRP A 71 -15.59 7.07 -2.23
N TYR A 72 -16.12 6.11 -1.47
CA TYR A 72 -17.54 6.14 -1.11
C TYR A 72 -17.74 7.19 -0.01
N ASN A 73 -18.66 8.14 -0.22
CA ASN A 73 -19.09 9.13 0.76
C ASN A 73 -20.38 8.67 1.44
#